data_AF-A0AAJ6QN39-F1
#
_entry.id   AF-A0AAJ6QN39-F1
#
_cell.length_a   1.000
_cell.length_b   1.000
_cell.length_c   1.000
_cell.angle_alpha   90.00
_cell.angle_beta   90.00
_cell.angle_gamma   90.00
#
_symmetry.space_group_name_H-M   'P 1'
#
loop_
_entity.id
_entity.type
_entity.pdbx_description
1 polymer ?
#
loop_
_entity_poly.entity_id
_entity_poly.type
_entity_poly.pdbx_seq_one_letter_code
_entity_poly.pdbx_strand_id
1 'polypeptide(L)'
;MVKGPAIGIDLGTTYSCVGVFQHGKVEIIANEQGNRTTPSYVAFTDTERLIGDAAKNQAAMNPENTVFDAKRLIGRRYDDTSIQGDMKHWSFQVKNDGGRPKIQVDFKGERKSFYPEEISSMVLTKMR
;
A
#
# COMPACT_ATOMS: atom_id res chain seq x y z
N MET A 1 27.32 6.15 -10.71
CA MET A 1 26.55 6.46 -9.48
C MET A 1 25.41 7.37 -9.88
N VAL A 2 24.16 6.96 -9.65
CA VAL A 2 23.02 7.88 -9.81
C VAL A 2 23.08 8.87 -8.63
N LYS A 3 23.34 10.15 -8.92
CA LYS A 3 23.43 11.23 -7.93
C LYS A 3 22.09 11.96 -7.89
N GLY A 4 21.33 11.79 -6.82
CA GLY A 4 20.16 12.59 -6.49
C GLY A 4 20.16 12.92 -4.99
N PRO A 5 19.49 14.01 -4.57
CA PRO A 5 19.32 14.29 -3.14
C PRO A 5 18.55 13.15 -2.46
N ALA A 6 18.80 12.95 -1.16
CA ALA A 6 18.00 12.01 -0.38
C ALA A 6 16.55 12.49 -0.30
N ILE A 7 15.61 11.54 -0.29
CA ILE A 7 14.18 11.79 -0.09
C ILE A 7 13.76 11.36 1.32
N GLY A 8 12.78 12.05 1.89
CA GLY A 8 12.07 11.64 3.08
C GLY A 8 10.68 11.13 2.70
N ILE A 9 10.31 9.95 3.20
CA ILE A 9 9.00 9.35 2.95
C ILE A 9 8.29 9.14 4.29
N ASP A 10 7.08 9.70 4.41
CA ASP A 10 6.11 9.27 5.40
C ASP A 10 5.22 8.18 4.79
N LEU A 11 5.44 6.94 5.23
CA LEU A 11 4.63 5.78 4.85
C LEU A 11 3.46 5.65 5.83
N GLY A 12 2.39 6.41 5.60
CA GLY A 12 1.23 6.46 6.48
C GLY A 12 0.20 5.35 6.21
N THR A 13 -0.75 5.19 7.15
CA THR A 13 -1.77 4.12 7.09
C THR A 13 -2.72 4.32 5.90
N THR A 14 -3.28 5.53 5.76
CA THR A 14 -4.28 5.85 4.72
C THR A 14 -3.67 6.59 3.54
N TYR A 15 -2.71 7.47 3.82
CA TYR A 15 -1.97 8.24 2.81
C TYR A 15 -0.49 8.21 3.14
N SER A 16 0.31 8.34 2.11
CA SER A 16 1.76 8.48 2.20
C SER A 16 2.21 9.75 1.47
N CYS A 17 3.35 10.28 1.87
CA CYS A 17 3.89 11.55 1.40
C CYS A 17 5.40 11.40 1.14
N VAL A 18 5.90 12.12 0.14
CA VAL A 18 7.34 12.18 -0.15
C VAL A 18 7.79 13.63 -0.29
N GLY A 19 8.92 13.95 0.31
CA GLY A 19 9.55 15.26 0.25
C GLY A 19 11.05 15.16 0.05
N VAL A 20 11.64 16.27 -0.40
CA VAL A 20 13.08 16.42 -0.63
C VAL A 20 13.54 17.75 -0.03
N PHE A 21 14.73 17.76 0.56
CA PHE A 21 15.39 19.01 0.98
C PHE A 21 16.39 19.43 -0.08
N GLN A 22 16.11 20.54 -0.76
CA GLN A 22 16.98 21.10 -1.80
C GLN A 22 16.89 22.62 -1.82
N HIS A 23 17.99 23.29 -2.19
CA HIS A 23 18.07 24.75 -2.25
C HIS A 23 17.66 25.45 -0.94
N GLY A 24 18.01 24.86 0.21
CA GLY A 24 17.78 25.46 1.53
C GLY A 24 16.34 25.37 2.05
N LYS A 25 15.46 24.61 1.40
CA LYS A 25 14.05 24.44 1.81
C LYS A 25 13.57 23.00 1.59
N VAL A 26 12.50 22.64 2.31
CA VAL A 26 11.76 21.39 2.07
C VAL A 26 10.77 21.59 0.94
N GLU A 27 10.73 20.67 -0.01
CA GLU A 27 9.72 20.59 -1.06
C GLU A 27 8.95 19.28 -0.95
N ILE A 28 7.62 19.36 -0.87
CA ILE A 28 6.73 18.20 -0.93
C ILE A 28 6.39 17.92 -2.39
N ILE A 29 6.66 16.70 -2.84
CA ILE A 29 6.53 16.31 -4.23
C ILE A 29 5.07 15.95 -4.51
N ALA A 30 4.48 16.60 -5.52
CA ALA A 30 3.15 16.24 -6.00
C ALA A 30 3.22 14.99 -6.88
N ASN A 31 2.22 14.11 -6.78
CA ASN A 31 2.10 12.94 -7.64
C ASN A 31 1.61 13.32 -9.05
N GLU A 32 1.46 12.32 -9.93
CA GLU A 32 1.00 12.50 -11.33
C GLU A 32 -0.36 13.21 -11.47
N GLN A 33 -1.19 13.24 -10.41
CA GLN A 33 -2.47 13.94 -10.38
C GLN A 33 -2.40 15.33 -9.72
N GLY A 34 -1.21 15.77 -9.29
CA GLY A 34 -1.00 17.04 -8.60
C GLY A 34 -1.22 16.99 -7.08
N ASN A 35 -1.52 15.81 -6.52
CA ASN A 35 -1.76 15.65 -5.07
C ASN A 35 -0.43 15.55 -4.32
N ARG A 36 -0.30 16.25 -3.18
CA ARG A 36 0.90 16.19 -2.31
C ARG A 36 0.93 14.99 -1.36
N THR A 37 -0.12 14.20 -1.35
CA THR A 37 -0.22 12.94 -0.62
C THR A 37 -0.86 11.92 -1.55
N THR A 38 -0.38 10.68 -1.52
CA THR A 38 -0.92 9.60 -2.33
C THR A 38 -1.55 8.55 -1.41
N PRO A 39 -2.78 8.05 -1.70
CA PRO A 39 -3.39 7.00 -0.91
C PRO A 39 -2.49 5.76 -0.76
N SER A 40 -2.45 5.16 0.42
CA SER A 40 -1.73 3.91 0.70
C SER A 40 -2.56 2.70 0.26
N TYR A 41 -2.96 2.70 -1.02
CA TYR A 41 -3.83 1.71 -1.64
C TYR A 41 -3.08 0.98 -2.76
N VAL A 42 -3.30 -0.34 -2.85
CA VAL A 42 -2.83 -1.18 -3.95
C VAL A 42 -4.01 -2.02 -4.42
N ALA A 43 -4.38 -1.90 -5.68
CA ALA A 43 -5.43 -2.72 -6.29
C ALA A 43 -4.84 -3.66 -7.35
N PHE A 44 -5.36 -4.87 -7.40
CA PHE A 44 -4.98 -5.90 -8.35
C PHE A 44 -6.16 -6.15 -9.29
N THR A 45 -5.88 -6.14 -10.59
CA THR A 45 -6.88 -6.41 -11.64
C THR A 45 -6.41 -7.53 -12.56
N ASP A 46 -7.23 -7.91 -13.54
CA ASP A 46 -6.84 -8.93 -14.52
C ASP A 46 -5.69 -8.49 -15.44
N THR A 47 -5.44 -7.18 -15.56
CA THR A 47 -4.47 -6.63 -16.50
C THR A 47 -3.26 -6.02 -15.80
N GLU A 48 -3.47 -5.35 -14.68
CA GLU A 48 -2.45 -4.50 -14.07
C GLU A 48 -2.61 -4.33 -12.56
N ARG A 49 -1.59 -3.72 -11.96
CA ARG A 49 -1.61 -3.34 -10.55
C ARG A 49 -1.69 -1.83 -10.47
N LEU A 50 -2.74 -1.33 -9.84
CA LEU A 50 -2.95 0.08 -9.59
C LEU A 50 -2.44 0.44 -8.20
N ILE A 51 -1.89 1.64 -8.03
CA ILE A 51 -1.34 2.13 -6.76
C ILE A 51 -1.78 3.58 -6.56
N GLY A 52 -2.12 3.96 -5.34
CA GLY A 52 -2.47 5.33 -5.01
C GLY A 52 -3.90 5.70 -5.38
N ASP A 53 -4.07 6.89 -5.97
CA ASP A 53 -5.38 7.44 -6.34
C ASP A 53 -6.15 6.50 -7.28
N ALA A 54 -5.47 5.90 -8.27
CA ALA A 54 -6.10 4.96 -9.20
C ALA A 54 -6.67 3.73 -8.48
N ALA A 55 -5.94 3.17 -7.51
CA ALA A 55 -6.40 2.04 -6.70
C ALA A 55 -7.59 2.43 -5.81
N LYS A 56 -7.52 3.60 -5.16
CA LYS A 56 -8.60 4.09 -4.29
C LYS A 56 -9.89 4.35 -5.08
N ASN A 57 -9.80 4.95 -6.26
CA ASN A 57 -10.97 5.34 -7.06
C ASN A 57 -11.81 4.15 -7.52
N GLN A 58 -11.19 2.98 -7.75
CA GLN A 58 -11.90 1.77 -8.17
C GLN A 58 -12.27 0.83 -7.01
N ALA A 59 -12.01 1.21 -5.75
CA ALA A 59 -12.21 0.33 -4.60
C ALA A 59 -13.65 -0.17 -4.45
N ALA A 60 -14.65 0.63 -4.84
CA ALA A 60 -16.05 0.23 -4.81
C ALA A 60 -16.40 -0.84 -5.87
N MET A 61 -15.68 -0.88 -6.99
CA MET A 61 -15.91 -1.82 -8.08
C MET A 61 -15.13 -3.14 -7.92
N ASN A 62 -14.03 -3.11 -7.18
CA ASN A 62 -13.15 -4.26 -6.97
C ASN A 62 -12.69 -4.37 -5.50
N PRO A 63 -13.64 -4.49 -4.56
CA PRO A 63 -13.35 -4.35 -3.14
C PRO A 63 -12.44 -5.45 -2.59
N GLU A 64 -12.58 -6.68 -3.06
CA GLU A 64 -11.83 -7.84 -2.56
C GLU A 64 -10.35 -7.82 -2.98
N ASN A 65 -10.02 -7.17 -4.09
CA ASN A 65 -8.65 -7.08 -4.61
C ASN A 65 -8.04 -5.68 -4.44
N THR A 66 -8.69 -4.82 -3.64
CA THR A 66 -8.19 -3.48 -3.32
C THR A 66 -7.74 -3.43 -1.87
N VAL A 67 -6.43 -3.46 -1.69
CA VAL A 67 -5.78 -3.54 -0.39
C VAL A 67 -5.48 -2.13 0.11
N PHE A 68 -5.86 -1.88 1.37
CA PHE A 68 -5.55 -0.68 2.14
C PHE A 68 -5.18 -1.09 3.57
N ASP A 69 -4.77 -0.15 4.41
CA ASP A 69 -4.45 -0.39 5.82
C ASP A 69 -3.35 -1.46 6.06
N ALA A 70 -2.53 -1.78 5.05
CA ALA A 70 -1.43 -2.75 5.17
C ALA A 70 -0.49 -2.45 6.35
N LYS A 71 -0.31 -1.17 6.70
CA LYS A 71 0.47 -0.72 7.87
C LYS A 71 -0.03 -1.31 9.20
N ARG A 72 -1.31 -1.64 9.32
CA ARG A 72 -1.86 -2.30 10.52
C ARG A 72 -1.36 -3.74 10.67
N LEU A 73 -1.06 -4.42 9.56
CA LEU A 73 -0.61 -5.81 9.52
C LEU A 73 0.92 -5.96 9.66
N ILE A 74 1.70 -4.93 9.31
CA ILE A 74 3.17 -5.00 9.33
C ILE A 74 3.69 -5.35 10.71
N GLY A 75 4.56 -6.37 10.78
CA GLY A 75 5.21 -6.79 12.03
C GLY A 75 4.29 -7.49 13.03
N ARG A 76 3.03 -7.77 12.66
CA ARG A 76 2.04 -8.46 13.50
C ARG A 76 2.00 -9.95 13.19
N ARG A 77 1.55 -10.73 14.18
CA ARG A 77 1.17 -12.14 13.97
C ARG A 77 -0.28 -12.21 13.53
N TYR A 78 -0.62 -13.25 12.77
CA TYR A 78 -1.96 -13.46 12.25
C TYR A 78 -3.00 -13.56 13.38
N ASP A 79 -2.63 -14.20 14.50
CA ASP A 79 -3.46 -14.43 15.69
C ASP A 79 -3.50 -13.26 16.68
N ASP A 80 -2.87 -12.12 16.37
CA ASP A 80 -2.98 -10.90 17.18
C ASP A 80 -4.45 -10.46 17.25
N THR A 81 -4.96 -10.21 18.47
CA THR A 81 -6.37 -9.86 18.70
C THR A 81 -6.79 -8.59 17.97
N SER A 82 -5.87 -7.64 17.79
CA SER A 82 -6.13 -6.42 17.00
C SER A 82 -6.33 -6.75 15.52
N ILE A 83 -5.53 -7.66 14.97
CA ILE A 83 -5.65 -8.12 13.58
C ILE A 83 -6.93 -8.92 13.36
N GLN A 84 -7.28 -9.82 14.29
CA GLN A 84 -8.54 -10.56 14.22
C GLN A 84 -9.77 -9.64 14.30
N GLY A 85 -9.66 -8.51 14.99
CA GLY A 85 -10.67 -7.44 14.99
C GLY A 85 -10.72 -6.72 13.64
N ASP A 86 -9.59 -6.21 13.18
CA ASP A 86 -9.48 -5.42 11.94
C ASP A 86 -9.91 -6.23 10.70
N MET A 87 -9.60 -7.53 10.64
CA MET A 87 -9.99 -8.43 9.55
C MET A 87 -11.50 -8.51 9.30
N LYS A 88 -12.34 -8.18 10.31
CA LYS A 88 -13.80 -8.14 10.16
C LYS A 88 -14.30 -6.92 9.38
N HIS A 89 -13.44 -5.93 9.20
CA HIS A 89 -13.77 -4.64 8.57
C HIS A 89 -13.15 -4.48 7.19
N TRP A 90 -12.29 -5.41 6.76
CA TRP A 90 -11.68 -5.39 5.44
C TRP A 90 -12.45 -6.24 4.45
N SER A 91 -12.56 -5.75 3.22
CA SER A 91 -13.19 -6.48 2.12
C SER A 91 -12.25 -7.52 1.48
N PHE A 92 -10.94 -7.38 1.66
CA PHE A 92 -9.94 -8.32 1.15
C PHE A 92 -9.64 -9.42 2.17
N GLN A 93 -9.20 -10.58 1.68
CA GLN A 93 -8.92 -11.73 2.54
C GLN A 93 -7.51 -11.67 3.11
N VAL A 94 -7.35 -12.08 4.37
CA VAL A 94 -6.05 -12.30 5.01
C VAL A 94 -5.97 -13.75 5.46
N LYS A 95 -4.91 -14.45 5.08
CA LYS A 95 -4.65 -15.85 5.43
C LYS A 95 -3.48 -15.98 6.38
N ASN A 96 -3.48 -17.07 7.14
CA ASN A 96 -2.37 -17.45 8.01
C ASN A 96 -1.31 -18.22 7.21
N ASP A 97 -0.07 -17.74 7.21
CA ASP A 97 1.09 -18.43 6.66
C ASP A 97 2.16 -18.58 7.75
N GLY A 98 2.19 -19.74 8.41
CA GLY A 98 3.15 -20.01 9.49
C GLY A 98 3.08 -19.01 10.67
N GLY A 99 1.90 -18.48 10.98
CA GLY A 99 1.68 -17.47 12.01
C GLY A 99 1.80 -16.01 11.51
N ARG A 100 2.18 -15.80 10.25
CA ARG A 100 2.29 -14.48 9.63
C ARG A 100 1.07 -14.19 8.76
N PRO A 101 0.50 -12.99 8.79
CA PRO A 101 -0.61 -12.64 7.92
C PRO A 101 -0.12 -12.45 6.47
N LYS A 102 -0.87 -13.01 5.51
CA LYS A 102 -0.72 -12.73 4.08
C LYS A 102 -2.04 -12.25 3.51
N ILE A 103 -2.01 -11.17 2.75
CA ILE A 103 -3.19 -10.65 2.04
C ILE A 103 -3.35 -11.46 0.76
N GLN A 104 -4.54 -12.01 0.53
CA GLN A 104 -4.86 -12.82 -0.64
C GLN A 104 -5.75 -12.02 -1.59
N VAL A 105 -5.38 -12.03 -2.87
CA VAL A 105 -6.05 -11.31 -3.96
C VAL A 105 -6.02 -12.16 -5.21
N ASP A 106 -6.95 -11.92 -6.12
CA ASP A 106 -6.92 -12.45 -7.47
C ASP A 106 -6.27 -11.40 -8.40
N PHE A 107 -5.20 -11.81 -9.09
CA PHE A 107 -4.39 -10.93 -9.95
C PHE A 107 -4.04 -11.67 -11.25
N LYS A 108 -4.49 -11.12 -12.38
CA LYS A 108 -4.30 -11.73 -13.71
C LYS A 108 -4.87 -13.15 -13.81
N GLY A 109 -6.07 -13.36 -13.27
CA GLY A 109 -6.73 -14.67 -13.23
C GLY A 109 -6.08 -15.70 -12.28
N GLU A 110 -5.06 -15.31 -11.50
CA GLU A 110 -4.39 -16.19 -10.54
C GLU A 110 -4.58 -15.69 -9.11
N ARG A 111 -4.83 -16.62 -8.19
CA ARG A 111 -4.87 -16.31 -6.77
C ARG A 111 -3.45 -16.12 -6.23
N LYS A 112 -3.12 -14.90 -5.82
CA LYS A 112 -1.81 -14.54 -5.27
C LYS A 112 -1.92 -14.16 -3.80
N SER A 113 -0.78 -14.14 -3.12
CA SER A 113 -0.75 -13.70 -1.73
C SER A 113 0.53 -12.96 -1.43
N PHE A 114 0.41 -11.85 -0.71
CA PHE A 114 1.48 -10.94 -0.42
C PHE A 114 1.59 -10.73 1.09
N TYR A 115 2.80 -10.64 1.60
CA TYR A 115 3.05 -10.13 2.93
C TYR A 115 2.72 -8.63 3.01
N PRO A 116 2.37 -8.09 4.19
CA PRO A 116 2.10 -6.67 4.37
C PRO A 116 3.25 -5.77 3.91
N GLU A 117 4.50 -6.18 4.16
CA GLU A 117 5.69 -5.46 3.69
C GLU A 117 5.82 -5.42 2.16
N GLU A 118 5.33 -6.43 1.44
CA GLU A 118 5.30 -6.42 -0.03
C GLU A 118 4.29 -5.38 -0.52
N ILE A 119 3.09 -5.32 0.07
CA ILE A 119 2.09 -4.28 -0.26
C ILE A 119 2.64 -2.88 0.03
N SER A 120 3.26 -2.69 1.20
CA SER A 120 3.92 -1.41 1.53
C SER A 120 5.08 -1.07 0.58
N SER A 121 5.84 -2.05 0.11
CA SER A 121 6.90 -1.81 -0.87
C SER A 121 6.36 -1.34 -2.23
N MET A 122 5.16 -1.80 -2.62
CA MET A 122 4.49 -1.31 -3.82
C MET A 122 4.11 0.16 -3.66
N VAL A 123 3.60 0.56 -2.48
CA VAL A 123 3.35 1.98 -2.16
C VAL A 123 4.65 2.78 -2.21
N LEU A 124 5.72 2.30 -1.57
CA LEU A 124 7.04 2.97 -1.60
C LEU A 124 7.59 3.12 -3.02
N THR A 125 7.36 2.14 -3.90
CA THR A 125 7.76 2.21 -5.30
C THR A 125 7.08 3.36 -6.04
N LYS A 126 5.83 3.71 -5.68
CA LYS A 126 5.11 4.87 -6.25
C LYS A 126 5.60 6.21 -5.71
N MET A 127 6.28 6.21 -4.56
CA MET A 127 6.84 7.42 -3.93
C MET A 127 8.29 7.72 -4.36
N ARG A 128 8.92 6.82 -5.11
CA ARG A 128 10.32 6.91 -5.53
C ARG A 128 10.46 7.49 -6.93
#